data_AF-A0A096A9K8-F1
#
_entry.id   AF-A0A096A9K8-F1
#
_cell.length_a   1.000
_cell.length_b   1.000
_cell.length_c   1.000
_cell.angle_alpha   90.00
_cell.angle_beta   90.00
_cell.angle_gamma   90.00
#
_symmetry.space_group_name_H-M   'P 1'
#
loop_
_entity.id
_entity.type
_entity.pdbx_description
1 polymer ?
#
loop_
_entity_poly.entity_id
_entity_poly.type
_entity_poly.pdbx_seq_one_letter_code
_entity_poly.pdbx_strand_id
1 'polypeptide(L)' 'QKGAIENTNKLIRQYIPKKDSFEHYTDKIIMSIQKKLNERPREKLNFSTPKCEFFKHVL' A
#
# COMPACT_ATOMS: atom_id res chain seq x y z
N GLN A 1 7.93 15.92 0.21
CA GLN A 1 6.94 14.82 0.32
C GLN A 1 6.76 13.97 -0.95
N LYS A 2 7.56 14.14 -2.01
CA LYS A 2 7.43 13.36 -3.26
C LYS A 2 7.85 11.89 -3.14
N GLY A 3 8.94 11.62 -2.41
CA GLY A 3 9.48 10.26 -2.27
C GLY A 3 8.54 9.27 -1.58
N ALA A 4 7.71 9.73 -0.63
CA ALA A 4 6.72 8.87 0.02
C ALA A 4 5.61 8.45 -0.96
N ILE A 5 5.15 9.39 -1.79
CA ILE A 5 4.13 9.14 -2.83
C ILE A 5 4.69 8.16 -3.87
N GLU A 6 5.91 8.38 -4.35
CA GLU A 6 6.57 7.51 -5.34
C GLU A 6 6.76 6.08 -4.80
N ASN A 7 7.15 5.94 -3.52
CA ASN A 7 7.26 4.64 -2.88
C ASN A 7 5.90 3.91 -2.80
N THR A 8 4.83 4.61 -2.41
CA THR A 8 3.48 4.03 -2.37
C THR A 8 3.01 3.59 -3.77
N ASN A 9 3.24 4.42 -4.79
CA ASN A 9 2.90 4.08 -6.18
C ASN A 9 3.66 2.84 -6.66
N LYS A 10 4.96 2.73 -6.31
CA LYS A 10 5.76 1.54 -6.61
C LYS A 10 5.20 0.27 -5.96
N LEU A 11 4.69 0.35 -4.73
CA LEU A 11 4.06 -0.77 -4.03
C LEU A 11 2.74 -1.18 -4.69
N ILE A 12 1.88 -0.23 -5.06
CA ILE A 12 0.63 -0.52 -5.77
C ILE A 12 0.94 -1.19 -7.12
N ARG A 13 1.96 -0.69 -7.84
CA ARG A 13 2.36 -1.25 -9.14
C ARG A 13 2.80 -2.71 -9.08
N GLN A 14 3.22 -3.24 -7.92
CA GLN A 14 3.57 -4.67 -7.79
C GLN A 14 2.35 -5.60 -7.98
N TYR A 15 1.14 -5.09 -7.80
CA TYR A 15 -0.11 -5.84 -7.97
C TYR A 15 -0.72 -5.70 -9.36
N ILE A 16 -0.09 -4.92 -10.24
CA ILE A 16 -0.54 -4.66 -11.61
C ILE A 16 0.53 -5.18 -12.56
N PRO A 17 0.18 -6.01 -13.57
CA PRO A 17 1.15 -6.53 -14.52
C PRO A 17 2.01 -5.44 -15.17
N LYS A 18 3.26 -5.78 -15.49
CA LYS A 18 4.13 -4.85 -16.21
C LYS A 18 3.49 -4.51 -17.56
N LYS A 19 3.60 -3.24 -17.96
CA LYS A 19 3.04 -2.66 -19.20
C LYS A 19 1.51 -2.56 -19.27
N ASP A 20 0.78 -3.02 -18.24
CA ASP A 20 -0.66 -2.79 -18.15
C ASP A 20 -0.97 -1.35 -17.71
N SER A 21 -2.11 -0.83 -18.16
CA SER A 21 -2.60 0.52 -17.84
C SER A 21 -3.41 0.51 -16.54
N PHE A 22 -3.29 1.59 -15.76
CA PHE A 22 -4.12 1.77 -14.56
C PHE A 22 -5.59 2.07 -14.89
N GLU A 23 -5.89 2.48 -16.13
CA GLU A 23 -7.26 2.81 -16.58
C GLU A 23 -8.20 1.59 -16.53
N HIS A 24 -7.65 0.38 -16.60
CA HIS A 24 -8.42 -0.86 -16.49
C HIS A 24 -8.78 -1.23 -15.05
N TYR A 25 -8.26 -0.50 -14.05
CA TYR A 25 -8.44 -0.80 -12.63
C TYR A 25 -9.36 0.22 -11.99
N THR A 26 -10.50 -0.24 -11.48
CA THR A 26 -11.41 0.61 -10.72
C THR A 26 -10.80 1.02 -9.38
N ASP A 27 -11.25 2.14 -8.83
CA ASP A 27 -10.85 2.60 -7.50
C ASP A 27 -11.04 1.52 -6.42
N LYS A 28 -12.09 0.70 -6.53
CA LYS A 28 -12.33 -0.42 -5.62
C LYS A 28 -11.19 -1.43 -5.63
N ILE A 29 -10.61 -1.71 -6.79
CA ILE A 29 -9.46 -2.61 -6.90
C ILE A 29 -8.24 -1.94 -6.28
N ILE A 30 -7.99 -0.67 -6.56
CA ILE A 30 -6.87 0.08 -5.97
C ILE A 30 -6.98 0.14 -4.43
N MET A 31 -8.17 0.42 -3.90
CA MET A 31 -8.45 0.40 -2.46
C MET A 31 -8.21 -0.98 -1.85
N SER A 32 -8.54 -2.07 -2.56
CA SER A 32 -8.26 -3.42 -2.09
C SER A 32 -6.76 -3.69 -1.98
N ILE A 33 -5.95 -3.18 -2.92
CA ILE A 33 -4.49 -3.27 -2.89
C ILE A 33 -3.94 -2.44 -1.72
N GLN A 34 -4.43 -1.22 -1.53
CA GLN A 34 -4.03 -0.37 -0.40
C GLN A 34 -4.35 -1.04 0.94
N LYS A 35 -5.54 -1.65 1.08
CA LYS A 35 -5.92 -2.39 2.28
C LYS A 35 -4.93 -3.54 2.55
N LYS A 36 -4.61 -4.35 1.53
CA LYS A 36 -3.61 -5.42 1.65
C LYS A 36 -2.24 -4.89 2.05
N LEU A 37 -1.80 -3.76 1.49
CA LEU A 37 -0.52 -3.14 1.84
C LEU A 37 -0.47 -2.64 3.28
N ASN A 38 -1.58 -2.11 3.80
CA ASN A 38 -1.72 -1.61 5.16
C ASN A 38 -1.86 -2.74 6.20
N GLU A 39 -2.41 -3.88 5.80
CA GLU A 39 -2.55 -5.08 6.63
C GLU A 39 -1.31 -5.99 6.55
N ARG A 40 -0.36 -5.71 5.65
CA ARG A 40 0.85 -6.51 5.47
C ARG A 40 1.83 -6.32 6.65
N PRO A 41 2.21 -7.40 7.35
CA PRO A 41 3.31 -7.38 8.33
C PRO A 41 4.61 -6.84 7.72
N ARG A 42 5.29 -5.95 8.44
CA ARG A 42 6.59 -5.40 8.03
C ARG A 42 7.65 -5.78 9.05
N GLU A 43 8.74 -6.37 8.59
CA GLU A 43 9.90 -6.70 9.42
C GLU A 43 10.43 -5.47 10.18
N LYS A 44 10.51 -4.32 9.51
CA LYS A 44 10.90 -3.03 10.13
C LYS A 44 9.98 -2.60 11.28
N LEU A 45 8.75 -3.11 11.34
CA LEU A 45 7.78 -2.87 12.40
C LEU A 45 7.69 -4.07 13.36
N ASN A 46 8.75 -4.89 13.47
CA ASN A 46 8.76 -6.13 14.25
C ASN A 46 7.59 -7.07 13.87
N PHE A 47 7.33 -7.19 12.55
CA PHE A 47 6.20 -7.93 11.98
C PHE A 47 4.81 -7.41 12.37
N SER A 48 4.71 -6.21 12.96
CA SER A 48 3.44 -5.49 13.05
C SER A 48 3.00 -4.95 11.68
N THR A 49 1.75 -4.52 11.59
CA THR A 49 1.16 -3.98 10.36
C THR A 49 1.17 -2.44 10.40
N PRO A 50 1.35 -1.77 9.23
CA PRO A 50 1.22 -0.32 9.15
C PRO A 50 -0.08 0.21 9.74
N LYS A 51 -1.20 -0.51 9.54
CA LYS A 51 -2.50 -0.18 10.11
C LYS A 51 -2.44 -0.17 11.64
N CYS A 52 -1.92 -1.22 12.27
CA CYS A 52 -1.83 -1.30 13.73
C CYS A 52 -0.94 -0.20 14.30
N GLU A 53 0.26 0.00 13.73
CA GLU A 53 1.18 1.05 14.22
C GLU A 53 0.60 2.45 14.05
N PHE A 54 -0.09 2.73 12.93
CA PHE A 54 -0.77 4.00 12.74
C PHE A 54 -1.77 4.30 13.87
N PHE A 55 -2.66 3.35 14.19
CA PHE A 55 -3.66 3.57 15.24
C PHE A 55 -3.10 3.63 16.66
N LYS A 56 -1.91 3.05 16.92
CA LYS A 56 -1.20 3.21 18.21
C LYS A 56 -0.69 4.63 18.45
N HIS A 57 -0.47 5.40 17.39
CA HIS A 57 0.07 6.77 17.48
C HIS A 57 -1.00 7.85 17.32
N VAL A 58 -2.21 7.45 16.92
CA VAL A 58 -3.35 8.37 16.69
C VAL A 58 -4.34 8.35 17.86
N LEU A 59 -4.36 7.26 18.63
CA LEU A 59 -5.06 7.14 19.92
C LEU A 59 -4.07 7.38 21.06
#